data_AF-A0A2W6HXN9-F1
#
_entry.id   AF-A0A2W6HXN9-F1
#
_cell.length_a   1.000
_cell.length_b   1.000
_cell.length_c   1.000
_cell.angle_alpha   90.00
_cell.angle_beta   90.00
_cell.angle_gamma   90.00
#
_symmetry.space_group_name_H-M   'P 1'
#
loop_
_entity.id
_entity.type
_entity.pdbx_description
1 polymer ?
#
loop_
_entity_poly.entity_id
_entity_poly.type
_entity_poly.pdbx_seq_one_letter_code
_entity_poly.pdbx_strand_id
1 'polypeptide(L)'
;MKETWYCAECGSRDIRHDGILQWDGEAEDWVVLSSLDDSWCEACARKGLDEKGEPTWGQVPEFTVVVYIPEGPQAGEVLLQRPVEPNEAMDARAIAQSVADEQEQELADSDGHIPNCGGDLRVEFRRDPDNSVVIFSGESFYYRRAA
;
A
#
# COMPACT_ATOMS: atom_id res chain seq x y z
N MET A 1 -5.64 10.67 15.87
CA MET A 1 -5.28 10.80 14.44
C MET A 1 -6.19 11.86 13.84
N LYS A 2 -5.69 12.74 12.97
CA LYS A 2 -6.55 13.70 12.25
C LYS A 2 -7.29 12.96 11.12
N GLU A 3 -8.53 13.33 10.85
CA GLU A 3 -9.26 12.83 9.68
C GLU A 3 -8.64 13.40 8.41
N THR A 4 -8.66 12.62 7.33
CA THR A 4 -8.17 13.02 6.01
C THR A 4 -8.83 12.18 4.93
N TRP A 5 -8.67 12.58 3.66
CA TRP A 5 -8.98 11.72 2.52
C TRP A 5 -8.00 10.56 2.41
N TYR A 6 -8.52 9.37 2.11
CA TYR A 6 -7.74 8.18 1.80
C TYR A 6 -8.52 7.20 0.92
N CYS A 7 -7.81 6.28 0.27
CA CYS A 7 -8.41 5.23 -0.54
C CYS A 7 -8.81 4.05 0.36
N ALA A 8 -10.09 3.68 0.40
CA ALA A 8 -10.55 2.56 1.24
C ALA A 8 -9.99 1.21 0.78
N GLU A 9 -9.68 1.07 -0.52
CA GLU A 9 -9.15 -0.17 -1.10
C GLU A 9 -7.68 -0.41 -0.74
N CYS A 10 -6.83 0.63 -0.87
CA CYS A 10 -5.38 0.47 -0.75
C CYS A 10 -4.75 1.27 0.40
N GLY A 11 -5.54 2.05 1.14
CA GLY A 11 -5.06 2.89 2.25
C GLY A 11 -4.24 4.13 1.83
N SER A 12 -4.01 4.35 0.52
CA SER A 12 -3.22 5.48 0.00
C SER A 12 -3.85 6.82 0.39
N ARG A 13 -2.98 7.79 0.69
CA ARG A 13 -3.31 9.19 0.97
C ARG A 13 -2.97 10.10 -0.21
N ASP A 14 -2.34 9.58 -1.27
CA ASP A 14 -2.17 10.27 -2.56
C ASP A 14 -3.52 10.30 -3.31
N ILE A 15 -4.40 11.15 -2.82
CA ILE A 15 -5.70 11.41 -3.39
C ILE A 15 -5.64 12.67 -4.25
N ARG A 16 -6.04 12.50 -5.52
CA ARG A 16 -6.18 13.59 -6.47
C ARG A 16 -7.60 14.13 -6.35
N HIS A 17 -7.69 15.43 -6.16
CA HIS A 17 -8.93 16.18 -6.28
C HIS A 17 -8.77 17.11 -7.49
N ASP A 18 -9.68 17.04 -8.46
CA ASP A 18 -9.91 18.21 -9.31
C ASP A 18 -10.83 19.13 -8.53
N GLY A 19 -10.34 20.30 -8.13
CA GLY A 19 -11.02 21.11 -7.15
C GLY A 19 -10.57 22.55 -7.07
N ILE A 20 -11.44 23.36 -6.49
CA ILE A 20 -11.13 24.73 -6.09
C ILE A 20 -10.53 24.65 -4.70
N LEU A 21 -9.26 25.01 -4.58
CA LEU A 21 -8.51 25.05 -3.33
C LEU A 21 -8.32 26.49 -2.88
N GLN A 22 -8.32 26.71 -1.57
CA GLN A 22 -7.94 27.98 -0.95
C GLN A 22 -6.94 27.73 0.16
N TRP A 23 -5.92 28.57 0.25
CA TRP A 23 -5.00 28.56 1.39
C TRP A 23 -5.69 29.16 2.61
N ASP A 24 -5.76 28.42 3.71
CA ASP A 24 -6.17 28.91 5.02
C ASP A 24 -4.93 29.34 5.80
N GLY A 25 -4.79 30.65 6.02
CA GLY A 25 -3.65 31.23 6.73
C GLY A 25 -3.65 31.00 8.24
N GLU A 26 -4.78 30.61 8.84
CA GLU A 26 -4.86 30.29 10.26
C GLU A 26 -4.52 28.82 10.53
N ALA A 27 -5.00 27.92 9.66
CA ALA A 27 -4.68 26.49 9.72
C ALA A 27 -3.28 26.15 9.16
N GLU A 28 -2.66 27.10 8.43
CA GLU A 28 -1.43 26.89 7.66
C GLU A 28 -1.52 25.69 6.71
N ASP A 29 -2.68 25.53 6.05
CA ASP A 29 -2.95 24.39 5.17
C ASP A 29 -3.83 24.77 3.96
N TRP A 30 -3.82 23.94 2.92
CA TRP A 30 -4.75 24.06 1.79
C TRP A 30 -6.08 23.39 2.12
N VAL A 31 -7.17 24.16 2.07
CA VAL A 31 -8.52 23.62 2.22
C VAL A 31 -9.20 23.44 0.86
N VAL A 32 -9.87 22.31 0.68
CA VAL A 32 -10.68 22.02 -0.51
C VAL A 32 -12.02 22.75 -0.36
N LEU A 33 -12.29 23.76 -1.17
CA LEU A 33 -13.56 24.50 -1.15
C LEU A 33 -14.66 23.74 -1.90
N SER A 34 -14.30 23.10 -3.03
CA SER A 34 -15.22 22.34 -3.87
C SER A 34 -14.44 21.35 -4.72
N SER A 35 -14.97 20.14 -4.88
CA SER A 35 -14.51 19.17 -5.89
C SER A 35 -15.28 19.47 -7.19
N LEU A 36 -14.55 19.73 -8.28
CA LEU A 36 -15.11 20.03 -9.60
C LEU A 36 -15.42 18.76 -10.39
N ASP A 37 -14.66 17.68 -10.16
CA ASP A 37 -14.92 16.31 -10.61
C ASP A 37 -14.78 15.32 -9.44
N ASP A 38 -15.03 14.03 -9.70
CA ASP A 38 -14.84 12.95 -8.74
C ASP A 38 -13.38 12.88 -8.30
N SER A 39 -13.16 12.70 -6.99
CA SER A 39 -11.81 12.48 -6.45
C SER A 39 -11.35 11.06 -6.81
N TRP A 40 -10.06 10.85 -7.06
CA TRP A 40 -9.56 9.51 -7.35
C TRP A 40 -8.22 9.20 -6.68
N CYS A 41 -8.03 7.92 -6.36
CA CYS A 41 -6.76 7.37 -5.93
C CYS A 41 -5.88 7.05 -7.16
N GLU A 42 -4.72 7.69 -7.30
CA GLU A 42 -3.84 7.48 -8.46
C GLU A 42 -3.35 6.01 -8.57
N ALA A 43 -3.06 5.37 -7.44
CA ALA A 43 -2.61 3.98 -7.39
C ALA A 43 -3.68 2.97 -7.89
N CYS A 44 -4.95 3.22 -7.58
CA CYS A 44 -6.06 2.34 -7.97
C CYS A 44 -6.61 2.69 -9.37
N ALA A 45 -6.71 3.97 -9.72
CA ALA A 45 -7.29 4.43 -10.98
C ALA A 45 -6.53 3.94 -12.23
N ARG A 46 -5.24 3.63 -12.10
CA ARG A 46 -4.44 3.05 -13.19
C ARG A 46 -4.84 1.60 -13.54
N LYS A 47 -5.68 0.93 -12.74
CA LYS A 47 -6.05 -0.49 -12.93
C LYS A 47 -7.31 -0.75 -13.76
N GLY A 48 -7.90 0.28 -14.39
CA GLY A 48 -9.18 0.17 -15.11
C GLY A 48 -10.34 0.63 -14.23
N LEU A 49 -11.13 1.56 -14.76
CA LEU A 49 -12.14 2.33 -14.04
C LEU A 49 -13.46 1.55 -13.93
N ASP A 50 -13.63 0.88 -12.80
CA ASP A 50 -14.91 0.31 -12.37
C ASP A 50 -14.91 0.33 -10.82
N GLU A 51 -15.40 1.42 -10.21
CA GLU A 51 -15.81 1.52 -8.79
C GLU A 51 -14.73 1.29 -7.70
N LYS A 52 -13.49 0.90 -8.03
CA LYS A 52 -12.41 0.62 -7.07
C LYS A 52 -11.50 1.83 -6.88
N GLY A 53 -11.44 2.33 -5.65
CA GLY A 53 -10.52 3.39 -5.24
C GLY A 53 -11.13 4.77 -5.09
N GLU A 54 -12.45 4.85 -4.88
CA GLU A 54 -13.12 6.08 -4.45
C GLU A 54 -12.52 6.56 -3.13
N PRO A 55 -12.01 7.81 -3.09
CA PRO A 55 -11.48 8.38 -1.87
C PRO A 55 -12.59 8.58 -0.84
N THR A 56 -12.31 8.23 0.40
CA THR A 56 -13.19 8.40 1.55
C THR A 56 -12.60 9.42 2.51
N TRP A 57 -13.42 10.31 3.07
CA TRP A 57 -13.04 11.16 4.20
C TRP A 57 -13.24 10.41 5.51
N GLY A 58 -12.20 10.28 6.33
CA GLY A 58 -12.35 9.67 7.65
C GLY A 58 -11.05 9.41 8.38
N GLN A 59 -11.10 8.49 9.34
CA GLN A 59 -9.91 8.02 10.03
C GLN A 59 -9.18 7.00 9.15
N VAL A 60 -7.94 7.35 8.78
CA VAL A 60 -7.06 6.45 8.05
C VAL A 60 -6.79 5.16 8.82
N PRO A 61 -6.68 4.00 8.14
CA PRO A 61 -6.20 2.78 8.75
C PRO A 61 -4.86 3.02 9.43
N GLU A 62 -4.65 2.42 10.61
CA GLU A 62 -3.39 2.60 11.34
C GLU A 62 -2.21 2.01 10.56
N PHE A 63 -2.45 0.90 9.87
CA PHE A 63 -1.47 0.23 9.04
C PHE A 63 -2.07 -0.23 7.71
N THR A 64 -1.23 -0.19 6.69
CA THR A 64 -1.47 -0.78 5.37
C THR A 64 -0.37 -1.81 5.13
N VAL A 65 -0.74 -2.99 4.64
CA VAL A 65 0.24 -3.96 4.17
C VAL A 65 0.53 -3.70 2.69
N VAL A 66 1.82 -3.69 2.34
CA VAL A 66 2.31 -3.53 0.98
C VAL A 66 3.22 -4.72 0.67
N VAL A 67 2.92 -5.45 -0.40
CA VAL A 67 3.76 -6.52 -0.95
C VAL A 67 4.24 -6.10 -2.32
N TYR A 68 5.55 -6.11 -2.52
CA TYR A 68 6.15 -5.66 -3.78
C TYR A 68 7.42 -6.44 -4.12
N ILE A 69 7.87 -6.31 -5.37
CA ILE A 69 9.12 -6.91 -5.85
C ILE A 69 10.29 -5.98 -5.48
N PRO A 70 11.24 -6.41 -4.60
CA PRO A 70 12.28 -5.51 -4.09
C PRO A 70 13.45 -5.29 -5.05
N GLU A 71 13.74 -6.23 -5.94
CA GLU A 71 14.89 -6.18 -6.85
C GLU A 71 14.60 -6.77 -8.24
N GLY A 72 15.50 -6.52 -9.20
CA GLY A 72 15.39 -7.02 -10.57
C GLY A 72 14.62 -6.11 -11.54
N PRO A 73 14.26 -6.62 -12.74
CA PRO A 73 13.64 -5.80 -13.79
C PRO A 73 12.27 -5.21 -13.43
N GLN A 74 11.56 -5.87 -12.51
CA GLN A 74 10.23 -5.47 -12.02
C GLN A 74 10.31 -4.81 -10.64
N ALA A 75 11.50 -4.37 -10.20
CA ALA A 75 11.67 -3.75 -8.90
C ALA A 75 10.70 -2.56 -8.72
N GLY A 76 10.00 -2.56 -7.59
CA GLY A 76 8.97 -1.59 -7.23
C GLY A 76 7.55 -1.96 -7.68
N GLU A 77 7.36 -3.05 -8.42
CA GLU A 77 6.02 -3.54 -8.76
C GLU A 77 5.26 -3.99 -7.50
N VAL A 78 4.12 -3.34 -7.23
CA VAL A 78 3.25 -3.64 -6.09
C VAL A 78 2.26 -4.75 -6.48
N LEU A 79 2.38 -5.87 -5.79
CA LEU A 79 1.59 -7.07 -6.02
C LEU A 79 0.33 -7.09 -5.15
N LEU A 80 0.44 -6.60 -3.91
CA LEU A 80 -0.68 -6.43 -2.99
C LEU A 80 -0.53 -5.13 -2.21
N GLN A 81 -1.62 -4.39 -2.06
CA GLN A 81 -1.69 -3.27 -1.14
C GLN A 81 -3.11 -3.15 -0.60
N ARG A 82 -3.27 -3.24 0.72
CA ARG A 82 -4.56 -3.09 1.38
C ARG A 82 -4.42 -2.63 2.84
N PRO A 83 -5.46 -1.99 3.41
CA PRO A 83 -5.54 -1.79 4.85
C PRO A 83 -5.37 -3.10 5.63
N VAL A 84 -4.76 -3.00 6.81
CA VAL A 84 -4.76 -4.07 7.82
C VAL A 84 -6.05 -3.93 8.64
N GLU A 85 -6.82 -5.01 8.74
CA GLU A 85 -8.10 -4.98 9.44
C GLU A 85 -7.91 -4.89 10.97
N PRO A 86 -8.89 -4.34 11.71
CA PRO A 86 -8.83 -4.31 13.16
C PRO A 86 -8.66 -5.73 13.75
N ASN A 87 -7.63 -5.92 14.57
CA ASN A 87 -7.23 -7.20 15.18
C ASN A 87 -6.66 -8.26 14.22
N GLU A 88 -6.38 -7.90 12.97
CA GLU A 88 -5.62 -8.77 12.06
C GLU A 88 -4.17 -8.93 12.57
N ALA A 89 -3.65 -10.15 12.52
CA ALA A 89 -2.25 -10.40 12.83
C ALA A 89 -1.35 -9.93 11.68
N MET A 90 -0.31 -9.15 12.01
CA MET A 90 0.72 -8.73 11.06
C MET A 90 1.73 -9.86 10.77
N ASP A 91 1.25 -10.93 10.15
CA ASP A 91 2.05 -12.11 9.79
C ASP A 91 2.58 -11.97 8.36
N ALA A 92 3.84 -11.51 8.24
CA ALA A 92 4.47 -11.30 6.94
C ALA A 92 4.56 -12.59 6.11
N ARG A 93 4.79 -13.74 6.76
CA ARG A 93 4.92 -15.03 6.07
C ARG A 93 3.57 -15.49 5.51
N ALA A 94 2.51 -15.41 6.30
CA ALA A 94 1.16 -15.76 5.83
C ALA A 94 0.71 -14.87 4.66
N ILE A 95 1.00 -13.57 4.73
CA ILE A 95 0.68 -12.63 3.65
C ILE A 95 1.51 -12.92 2.39
N ALA A 96 2.82 -13.17 2.53
CA ALA A 96 3.66 -13.56 1.41
C ALA A 96 3.14 -14.85 0.75
N GLN A 97 2.69 -15.83 1.55
CA GLN A 97 2.16 -17.09 1.03
C GLN A 97 0.89 -16.85 0.21
N SER A 98 -0.02 -16.00 0.68
CA SER A 98 -1.23 -15.63 -0.09
C SER A 98 -0.88 -15.05 -1.46
N VAL A 99 0.12 -14.16 -1.53
CA VAL A 99 0.56 -13.56 -2.81
C VAL A 99 1.27 -14.60 -3.69
N ALA A 100 2.03 -15.53 -3.10
CA ALA A 100 2.66 -16.61 -3.83
C ALA A 100 1.61 -17.57 -4.45
N ASP A 101 0.59 -17.93 -3.68
CA ASP A 101 -0.50 -18.80 -4.13
C ASP A 101 -1.26 -18.19 -5.31
N GLU A 102 -1.55 -16.87 -5.27
CA GLU A 102 -2.17 -16.14 -6.38
C GLU A 102 -1.32 -16.11 -7.66
N GLN A 103 0.01 -16.16 -7.52
CA GLN A 103 0.95 -16.20 -8.64
C GLN A 103 1.33 -17.61 -9.08
N GLU A 104 0.69 -18.64 -8.52
CA GLU A 104 1.02 -20.05 -8.76
C GLU A 104 2.50 -20.36 -8.47
N GLN A 105 3.08 -19.68 -7.47
CA GLN A 105 4.44 -19.89 -7.00
C GLN A 105 4.43 -20.52 -5.60
N GLU A 106 5.52 -21.19 -5.25
CA GLU A 106 5.74 -21.69 -3.89
C GLU A 106 6.86 -20.90 -3.23
N LEU A 107 6.72 -20.57 -1.94
CA LEU A 107 7.82 -19.92 -1.21
C LEU A 107 8.90 -20.94 -0.81
N ALA A 108 10.15 -20.51 -0.88
CA ALA A 108 11.25 -21.25 -0.28
C ALA A 108 11.18 -21.11 1.25
N ASP A 109 11.26 -22.22 1.98
CA ASP A 109 11.53 -22.20 3.41
C ASP A 109 13.04 -21.93 3.56
N SER A 110 13.42 -20.65 3.66
CA SER A 110 14.82 -20.30 3.87
C SER A 110 15.16 -20.45 5.36
N ASP A 111 16.06 -21.36 5.70
CA ASP A 111 16.64 -21.50 7.05
C ASP A 111 17.58 -20.33 7.44
N GLY A 112 17.61 -19.24 6.68
CA GLY A 112 18.55 -18.13 6.83
C GLY A 112 17.94 -16.76 6.62
N HIS A 113 18.66 -15.72 7.08
CA HIS A 113 18.24 -14.32 6.93
C HIS A 113 18.29 -13.87 5.48
N ILE A 114 17.17 -13.36 4.97
CA ILE A 114 17.08 -12.70 3.66
C ILE A 114 17.23 -11.19 3.88
N PRO A 115 18.17 -10.51 3.20
CA PRO A 115 18.30 -9.06 3.30
C PRO A 115 17.03 -8.34 2.87
N ASN A 116 16.71 -7.22 3.52
CA ASN A 116 15.50 -6.44 3.20
C ASN A 116 15.44 -5.92 1.77
N CYS A 117 16.59 -5.76 1.10
CA CYS A 117 16.70 -5.33 -0.29
C CYS A 117 16.80 -6.49 -1.29
N GLY A 118 16.78 -7.73 -0.82
CA GLY A 118 16.78 -8.93 -1.67
C GLY A 118 15.46 -9.67 -1.58
N GLY A 119 15.34 -10.75 -2.33
CA GLY A 119 14.13 -11.57 -2.35
C GLY A 119 13.33 -11.43 -3.64
N ASP A 120 12.39 -12.34 -3.83
CA ASP A 120 11.36 -12.20 -4.86
C ASP A 120 10.19 -11.32 -4.38
N LEU A 121 9.92 -11.34 -3.07
CA LEU A 121 8.86 -10.58 -2.43
C LEU A 121 9.39 -9.84 -1.20
N ARG A 122 8.88 -8.63 -1.00
CA ARG A 122 9.03 -7.86 0.23
C ARG A 122 7.64 -7.53 0.77
N VAL A 123 7.36 -7.92 2.01
CA VAL A 123 6.13 -7.60 2.73
C VAL A 123 6.43 -6.54 3.78
N GLU A 124 5.67 -5.45 3.77
CA GLU A 124 5.85 -4.34 4.72
C GLU A 124 4.52 -3.88 5.31
N PHE A 125 4.57 -3.54 6.59
CA PHE A 125 3.48 -2.87 7.29
C PHE A 125 3.86 -1.41 7.47
N ARG A 126 3.11 -0.52 6.81
CA ARG A 126 3.39 0.92 6.76
C ARG A 126 2.25 1.69 7.42
N ARG A 127 2.58 2.73 8.19
CA ARG A 127 1.58 3.70 8.69
C ARG A 127 1.09 4.65 7.59
N ASP A 128 1.95 4.84 6.59
CA ASP A 128 1.69 5.60 5.39
C ASP A 128 2.18 4.74 4.20
N PRO A 129 1.28 4.12 3.43
CA PRO A 129 1.70 3.22 2.35
C PRO A 129 2.47 3.93 1.24
N ASP A 130 2.29 5.24 1.09
CA ASP A 130 2.95 6.06 0.07
C ASP A 130 4.35 6.50 0.50
N ASN A 131 4.74 6.24 1.76
CA ASN A 131 6.05 6.59 2.32
C ASN A 131 6.81 5.35 2.82
N SER A 132 7.70 4.83 1.98
CA SER A 132 8.54 3.66 2.27
C SER A 132 9.61 3.88 3.35
N VAL A 133 9.79 5.10 3.87
CA VAL A 133 10.73 5.37 4.96
C VAL A 133 10.11 5.06 6.34
N VAL A 134 8.77 4.98 6.41
CA VAL A 134 8.02 4.84 7.67
C VAL A 134 7.46 3.42 7.81
N ILE A 135 8.37 2.43 7.75
CA ILE A 135 8.06 1.01 7.90
C ILE A 135 8.03 0.66 9.39
N PHE A 136 6.94 0.03 9.83
CA PHE A 136 6.84 -0.51 11.18
C PHE A 136 7.50 -1.89 11.29
N SER A 137 7.23 -2.77 10.33
CA SER A 137 7.82 -4.09 10.20
C SER A 137 7.85 -4.52 8.74
N GLY A 138 8.79 -5.40 8.37
CA GLY A 138 8.78 -6.01 7.05
C GLY A 138 9.85 -7.08 6.87
N GLU A 139 9.52 -8.06 6.03
CA GLU A 139 10.34 -9.24 5.75
C GLU A 139 10.38 -9.54 4.25
N SER A 140 11.48 -10.17 3.82
CA SER A 140 11.69 -10.57 2.43
C SER A 140 11.62 -12.09 2.27
N PHE A 141 11.12 -12.56 1.14
CA PHE A 141 10.91 -13.97 0.83
C PHE A 141 11.39 -14.30 -0.59
N TYR A 142 11.85 -15.54 -0.79
CA TYR A 142 12.16 -16.08 -2.12
C TYR A 142 11.09 -17.08 -2.56
N TYR A 143 10.84 -17.15 -3.86
CA TYR A 143 10.16 -18.27 -4.48
C TYR A 143 11.10 -19.48 -4.55
N ARG A 144 10.51 -20.68 -4.50
CA ARG A 144 11.20 -21.94 -4.73
C ARG A 144 11.62 -22.00 -6.21
N ARG A 145 12.92 -22.16 -6.46
CA ARG A 145 13.46 -22.36 -7.81
C ARG A 145 13.43 -23.85 -8.16
N ALA A 146 13.16 -24.18 -9.43
CA ALA A 146 13.35 -25.54 -9.93
C ALA A 146 14.84 -25.92 -9.84
N ALA A 147 15.11 -27.12 -9.32
CA ALA A 147 16.46 -27.67 -9.20
C ALA A 147 17.04 -28.11 -10.56
#